data_AF-A0A0N1PIN9-F1
#
_entry.id   AF-A0A0N1PIN9-F1
#
_cell.length_a   1.000
_cell.length_b   1.000
_cell.length_c   1.000
_cell.angle_alpha   90.00
_cell.angle_beta   90.00
_cell.angle_gamma   90.00
#
_symmetry.space_group_name_H-M   'P 1'
#
loop_
_entity.id
_entity.type
_entity.pdbx_description
1 polymer ?
#
loop_
_entity_poly.entity_id
_entity_poly.type
_entity_poly.pdbx_seq_one_letter_code
_entity_poly.pdbx_strand_id
1 'polypeptide(L)'
;MVCRYSYFVPESARVCNEHVEQNLCHLLPVQDNSSEEFTAAQIMTIVSMLQRHITEEILNFEQYENIAPAEFHTWTGLTQNQFTELLDSLPSLRTKNNIRTVMAAVLVKLRTGDSNARLANIFKCSETAFHTWLKIGRNALLEDFVPLNVGFHHVSREDVAHRNLFLPNNLFGNPSSPEDERKAITTCDGTNIYLQKKKKKWKLFF
;
A
#
# COMPACT_ATOMS: atom_id res chain seq x y z
N MET A 1 7.31 25.37 -14.73
CA MET A 1 6.92 26.77 -14.44
C MET A 1 5.80 26.82 -13.43
N VAL A 2 4.58 26.36 -13.75
CA VAL A 2 3.45 26.32 -12.78
C VAL A 2 3.81 25.58 -11.49
N CYS A 3 4.37 24.37 -11.60
CA CYS A 3 4.70 23.55 -10.42
C CYS A 3 5.83 24.09 -9.54
N ARG A 4 6.67 25.00 -10.06
CA ARG A 4 7.88 25.48 -9.38
C ARG A 4 7.80 26.94 -8.94
N TYR A 5 7.02 27.75 -9.67
CA TYR A 5 6.94 29.20 -9.49
C TYR A 5 5.49 29.70 -9.40
N SER A 6 4.48 28.83 -9.45
CA SER A 6 3.04 29.19 -9.41
C SER A 6 2.55 30.13 -10.52
N TYR A 7 3.35 30.32 -11.58
CA TYR A 7 2.99 31.14 -12.74
C TYR A 7 2.79 30.28 -14.00
N PHE A 8 1.77 30.64 -14.78
CA PHE A 8 1.51 30.10 -16.11
C PHE A 8 1.80 31.18 -17.16
N VAL A 9 2.65 30.85 -18.14
CA VAL A 9 2.97 31.74 -19.26
C VAL A 9 2.33 31.13 -20.51
N PRO A 10 1.30 31.75 -21.11
CA PRO A 10 0.68 31.23 -22.33
C PRO A 10 1.66 31.31 -23.51
N GLU A 11 1.46 30.48 -24.54
CA GLU A 11 2.34 30.42 -25.72
C GLU A 11 2.43 31.76 -26.47
N SER A 12 1.39 32.59 -26.37
CA SER A 12 1.34 33.94 -26.94
C SER A 12 2.15 34.97 -26.14
N ALA A 13 2.61 34.63 -24.94
CA ALA A 13 3.35 35.53 -24.07
C ALA A 13 4.80 35.05 -23.87
N ARG A 14 5.69 35.99 -23.57
CA ARG A 14 7.07 35.69 -23.21
C ARG A 14 7.39 36.40 -21.91
N VAL A 15 8.10 35.69 -21.04
CA VAL A 15 8.71 36.24 -19.83
C VAL A 15 10.20 35.88 -19.87
N CYS A 16 11.07 36.77 -19.42
CA CYS A 16 12.50 36.43 -19.37
C CYS A 16 12.80 35.48 -18.22
N ASN A 17 13.84 34.65 -18.38
CA ASN A 17 14.22 33.65 -17.38
C ASN A 17 14.60 34.28 -16.04
N GLU A 18 15.19 35.47 -16.05
CA GLU A 18 15.63 36.16 -14.83
C GLU A 18 14.45 36.49 -13.89
N HIS A 19 13.33 36.98 -14.42
CA HIS A 19 12.13 37.25 -13.62
C HIS A 19 11.46 35.97 -13.09
N VAL A 20 11.59 34.86 -13.81
CA VAL A 20 11.02 33.56 -13.43
C VAL A 20 11.85 32.91 -12.33
N GLU A 21 13.17 32.87 -12.48
CA GLU A 21 14.09 32.21 -11.56
C GLU A 21 14.19 32.96 -10.22
N GLN A 22 14.10 34.29 -10.25
CA GLN A 22 14.13 35.12 -9.04
C GLN A 22 12.74 35.31 -8.39
N ASN A 23 11.69 34.71 -8.95
CA ASN A 23 10.30 34.85 -8.48
C ASN A 23 9.80 36.32 -8.43
N LEU A 24 10.30 37.15 -9.35
CA LEU A 24 10.02 38.59 -9.44
C LEU A 24 8.92 38.92 -10.45
N CYS A 25 8.18 37.92 -10.94
CA CYS A 25 7.08 38.13 -11.89
C CYS A 25 6.02 39.12 -11.38
N HIS A 26 5.85 39.25 -10.07
CA HIS A 26 4.96 40.24 -9.43
C HIS A 26 5.43 41.69 -9.56
N LEU A 27 6.70 41.93 -9.88
CA LEU A 27 7.28 43.26 -10.10
C LEU A 27 7.20 43.72 -11.56
N LEU A 28 6.75 42.83 -12.46
CA LEU A 28 6.51 43.22 -13.84
C LEU A 28 5.39 44.25 -13.87
N PRO A 29 5.56 45.37 -14.60
CA PRO A 29 4.53 46.39 -14.68
C PRO A 29 3.23 45.75 -15.16
N VAL A 30 2.18 45.90 -14.35
CA VAL A 30 0.80 45.47 -14.64
C VAL A 30 0.28 46.34 -15.78
N GLN A 31 0.77 46.11 -16.99
CA GLN A 31 0.25 46.73 -18.22
C GLN A 31 -0.50 45.64 -18.99
N ASP A 32 -1.83 45.72 -18.91
CA ASP A 32 -2.89 45.15 -19.77
C ASP A 32 -2.85 43.67 -20.18
N ASN A 33 -1.79 42.92 -19.85
CA ASN A 33 -1.57 41.54 -20.29
C ASN A 33 -1.51 40.52 -19.15
N SER A 34 -1.67 40.97 -17.89
CA SER A 34 -1.90 40.09 -16.76
C SER A 34 -3.39 39.78 -16.66
N SER A 35 -3.78 38.56 -17.01
CA SER A 35 -5.14 38.07 -16.83
C SER A 35 -5.20 37.16 -15.60
N GLU A 36 -6.13 37.43 -14.69
CA GLU A 36 -6.52 36.47 -13.64
C GLU A 36 -7.56 35.46 -14.16
N GLU A 37 -8.07 35.68 -15.37
CA GLU A 37 -9.01 34.78 -16.04
C GLU A 37 -8.26 33.81 -16.95
N PHE A 38 -8.57 32.52 -16.80
CA PHE A 38 -8.04 31.46 -17.65
C PHE A 38 -9.13 30.95 -18.59
N THR A 39 -8.79 30.81 -19.87
CA THR A 39 -9.63 30.09 -20.82
C THR A 39 -9.62 28.58 -20.54
N ALA A 40 -10.69 27.88 -20.94
CA ALA A 40 -10.75 26.42 -20.79
C ALA A 40 -9.55 25.70 -21.43
N ALA A 41 -9.06 26.19 -22.57
CA ALA A 41 -7.87 25.65 -23.22
C ALA A 41 -6.61 25.82 -22.37
N GLN A 42 -6.41 26.99 -21.75
CA GLN A 42 -5.28 27.25 -20.86
C GLN A 42 -5.35 26.39 -19.59
N ILE A 43 -6.55 26.20 -19.02
CA ILE A 43 -6.75 25.29 -17.87
C ILE A 43 -6.38 23.86 -18.27
N MET A 44 -6.80 23.39 -19.44
CA MET A 44 -6.42 22.06 -19.93
C MET A 44 -4.91 21.92 -20.14
N THR A 45 -4.24 22.95 -20.64
CA THR A 45 -2.77 22.99 -20.73
C THR A 45 -2.13 22.93 -19.34
N ILE A 46 -2.60 23.73 -18.38
CA ILE A 46 -2.09 23.69 -17.00
C ILE A 46 -2.30 22.30 -16.38
N VAL A 47 -3.49 21.72 -16.52
CA VAL A 47 -3.83 20.38 -16.00
C VAL A 47 -2.95 19.31 -16.65
N SER A 48 -2.75 19.34 -17.97
CA SER A 48 -1.86 18.39 -18.64
C SER A 48 -0.40 18.55 -18.22
N MET A 49 0.08 19.77 -17.97
CA MET A 49 1.43 20.03 -17.43
C MET A 49 1.56 19.49 -16.00
N LEU A 50 0.54 19.70 -15.16
CA LEU A 50 0.47 19.16 -13.80
C LEU A 50 0.41 17.63 -13.82
N GLN A 51 -0.44 17.05 -14.66
CA GLN A 51 -0.56 15.60 -14.85
C GLN A 51 0.76 14.99 -15.28
N ARG A 52 1.47 15.61 -16.23
CA ARG A 52 2.78 15.15 -16.68
C ARG A 52 3.82 15.17 -15.55
N HIS A 53 3.85 16.26 -14.78
CA HIS A 53 4.77 16.39 -13.66
C HIS A 53 4.46 15.42 -12.52
N ILE A 54 3.17 15.24 -12.21
CA ILE A 54 2.69 14.23 -11.29
C ILE A 54 3.15 12.86 -11.79
N THR A 55 2.86 12.47 -13.04
CA THR A 55 3.26 11.17 -13.60
C THR A 55 4.76 10.90 -13.66
N GLU A 56 5.63 11.89 -13.53
CA GLU A 56 7.08 11.68 -13.57
C GLU A 56 7.64 11.19 -12.21
N GLU A 57 7.05 11.57 -11.06
CA GLU A 57 7.65 11.30 -9.73
C GLU A 57 6.95 10.26 -8.83
N ILE A 58 5.72 9.84 -9.16
CA ILE A 58 4.76 9.42 -8.11
C ILE A 58 5.29 8.45 -7.05
N LEU A 59 5.84 7.26 -7.35
CA LEU A 59 6.25 6.33 -6.30
C LEU A 59 7.32 5.35 -6.80
N ASN A 60 8.60 5.66 -6.64
CA ASN A 60 9.66 4.68 -6.84
C ASN A 60 9.95 3.92 -5.53
N PHE A 61 9.27 2.79 -5.34
CA PHE A 61 9.47 1.97 -4.14
C PHE A 61 10.82 1.26 -4.07
N GLU A 62 11.60 1.18 -5.15
CA GLU A 62 12.99 0.70 -5.03
C GLU A 62 13.90 1.70 -4.32
N GLN A 63 13.53 2.98 -4.32
CA GLN A 63 14.21 4.06 -3.61
C GLN A 63 13.24 4.71 -2.63
N TYR A 64 12.51 3.88 -1.88
CA TYR A 64 11.45 4.31 -0.98
C TYR A 64 11.95 5.24 0.15
N GLU A 65 13.26 5.26 0.40
CA GLU A 65 13.92 6.20 1.31
C GLU A 65 13.77 7.67 0.83
N ASN A 66 13.61 7.88 -0.48
CA ASN A 66 13.37 9.21 -1.06
C ASN A 66 11.90 9.64 -1.00
N ILE A 67 10.99 8.72 -0.67
CA ILE A 67 9.56 9.03 -0.49
C ILE A 67 9.39 9.64 0.90
N ALA A 68 8.61 10.73 1.00
CA ALA A 68 8.35 11.36 2.30
C ALA A 68 7.72 10.33 3.26
N PRO A 69 8.18 10.22 4.53
CA PRO A 69 7.71 9.17 5.45
C PRO A 69 6.18 9.13 5.64
N ALA A 70 5.54 10.30 5.69
CA ALA A 70 4.08 10.41 5.80
C ALA A 70 3.36 9.89 4.53
N GLU A 71 3.92 10.14 3.36
CA GLU A 71 3.39 9.64 2.09
C GLU A 71 3.58 8.12 1.99
N PHE A 72 4.78 7.62 2.31
CA PHE A 72 5.05 6.19 2.31
C PHE A 72 4.10 5.43 3.23
N HIS A 73 3.88 5.94 4.45
CA HIS A 73 2.94 5.37 5.40
C HIS A 73 1.48 5.46 4.91
N THR A 74 1.10 6.52 4.21
CA THR A 74 -0.24 6.65 3.62
C THR A 74 -0.53 5.53 2.62
N TRP A 75 0.46 5.21 1.77
CA TRP A 75 0.33 4.18 0.74
C TRP A 75 0.43 2.76 1.27
N THR A 76 1.38 2.49 2.16
CA THR A 76 1.71 1.13 2.60
C THR A 76 1.08 0.75 3.95
N GLY A 77 0.70 1.74 4.76
CA GLY A 77 0.28 1.55 6.15
C GLY A 77 1.43 1.22 7.11
N LEU A 78 2.68 1.23 6.65
CA LEU A 78 3.87 0.94 7.44
C LEU A 78 4.82 2.12 7.45
N THR A 79 5.60 2.24 8.53
CA THR A 79 6.78 3.10 8.51
C THR A 79 7.86 2.48 7.62
N GLN A 80 8.81 3.30 7.15
CA GLN A 80 9.93 2.81 6.32
C GLN A 80 10.75 1.74 7.06
N ASN A 81 10.97 1.90 8.38
CA ASN A 81 11.68 0.90 9.20
C ASN A 81 10.94 -0.44 9.28
N GLN A 82 9.62 -0.40 9.56
CA GLN A 82 8.80 -1.61 9.58
C GLN A 82 8.77 -2.31 8.22
N PHE A 83 8.82 -1.53 7.14
CA PHE A 83 8.93 -2.08 5.80
C PHE A 83 10.27 -2.78 5.58
N THR A 84 11.39 -2.19 6.02
CA THR A 84 12.71 -2.84 5.99
C THR A 84 12.72 -4.14 6.80
N GLU A 85 12.19 -4.14 8.02
CA GLU A 85 12.08 -5.32 8.88
C GLU A 85 11.25 -6.42 8.21
N LEU A 86 10.13 -6.05 7.58
CA LEU A 86 9.31 -6.98 6.80
C LEU A 86 10.10 -7.58 5.64
N LEU A 87 10.81 -6.78 4.85
CA LEU A 87 11.65 -7.30 3.76
C LEU A 87 12.72 -8.27 4.27
N ASP A 88 13.29 -8.00 5.45
CA ASP A 88 14.31 -8.86 6.02
C ASP A 88 13.79 -10.23 6.42
N SER A 89 12.51 -10.30 6.79
CA SER A 89 11.79 -11.54 7.10
C SER A 89 11.37 -12.37 5.88
N LEU A 90 11.67 -11.94 4.64
CA LEU A 90 11.22 -12.58 3.39
C LEU A 90 12.39 -13.14 2.55
N PRO A 91 13.09 -14.20 3.00
CA PRO A 91 14.20 -14.81 2.25
C PRO A 91 13.82 -15.30 0.84
N SER A 92 12.59 -15.80 0.63
CA SER A 92 12.13 -16.30 -0.68
C SER A 92 12.12 -15.21 -1.77
N LEU A 93 12.00 -13.94 -1.37
CA LEU A 93 11.89 -12.81 -2.28
C LEU A 93 13.25 -12.13 -2.56
N ARG A 94 14.31 -12.43 -1.79
CA ARG A 94 15.64 -11.81 -1.88
C ARG A 94 16.34 -12.00 -3.24
N THR A 95 15.94 -13.00 -4.01
CA THR A 95 16.51 -13.29 -5.35
C THR A 95 15.98 -12.36 -6.45
N LYS A 96 15.02 -11.47 -6.13
CA LYS A 96 14.39 -10.57 -7.10
C LYS A 96 14.97 -9.16 -7.02
N ASN A 97 15.33 -8.61 -8.18
CA ASN A 97 15.88 -7.24 -8.29
C ASN A 97 14.88 -6.14 -7.92
N ASN A 98 13.58 -6.44 -7.85
CA ASN A 98 12.50 -5.50 -7.56
C ASN A 98 11.71 -5.88 -6.30
N ILE A 99 12.38 -6.47 -5.31
CA ILE A 99 11.79 -6.96 -4.05
C ILE A 99 10.96 -5.89 -3.34
N ARG A 100 11.45 -4.64 -3.26
CA ARG A 100 10.78 -3.55 -2.56
C ARG A 100 9.49 -3.18 -3.29
N THR A 101 9.56 -3.03 -4.61
CA THR A 101 8.38 -2.69 -5.44
C THR A 101 7.33 -3.79 -5.38
N VAL A 102 7.74 -5.06 -5.44
CA VAL A 102 6.83 -6.20 -5.34
C VAL A 102 6.10 -6.19 -4.00
N MET A 103 6.84 -5.97 -2.90
CA MET A 103 6.25 -5.96 -1.57
C MET A 103 5.36 -4.73 -1.35
N ALA A 104 5.80 -3.55 -1.79
CA ALA A 104 5.00 -2.33 -1.76
C ALA A 104 3.69 -2.48 -2.56
N ALA A 105 3.72 -3.14 -3.73
CA ALA A 105 2.52 -3.41 -4.52
C ALA A 105 1.48 -4.23 -3.73
N VAL A 106 1.92 -5.24 -2.99
CA VAL A 106 1.04 -6.03 -2.12
C VAL A 106 0.44 -5.18 -1.01
N LEU A 107 1.26 -4.40 -0.30
CA LEU A 107 0.79 -3.55 0.80
C LEU A 107 -0.18 -2.48 0.32
N VAL A 108 0.15 -1.78 -0.77
CA VAL A 108 -0.71 -0.77 -1.38
C VAL A 108 -2.04 -1.38 -1.82
N LYS A 109 -2.03 -2.57 -2.43
CA LYS A 109 -3.25 -3.29 -2.82
C LYS A 109 -4.12 -3.61 -1.60
N LEU A 110 -3.52 -4.11 -0.52
CA LEU A 110 -4.24 -4.45 0.71
C LEU A 110 -4.79 -3.19 1.40
N ARG A 111 -4.05 -2.09 1.36
CA ARG A 111 -4.41 -0.83 2.03
C ARG A 111 -5.51 -0.06 1.33
N THR A 112 -5.46 0.01 0.00
CA THR A 112 -6.36 0.83 -0.83
C THR A 112 -7.57 0.06 -1.35
N GLY A 113 -7.42 -1.25 -1.60
CA GLY A 113 -8.45 -2.05 -2.28
C GLY A 113 -8.66 -1.70 -3.76
N ASP A 114 -7.80 -0.85 -4.34
CA ASP A 114 -7.95 -0.35 -5.71
C ASP A 114 -7.83 -1.45 -6.77
N SER A 115 -8.38 -1.21 -7.97
CA SER A 115 -8.28 -2.16 -9.09
C SER A 115 -6.83 -2.35 -9.56
N ASN A 116 -6.52 -3.52 -10.13
CA ASN A 116 -5.17 -3.81 -10.62
C ASN A 116 -4.77 -2.85 -11.75
N ALA A 117 -5.69 -2.53 -12.66
CA ALA A 117 -5.46 -1.53 -13.71
C ALA A 117 -5.06 -0.15 -13.15
N ARG A 118 -5.76 0.34 -12.11
CA ARG A 118 -5.45 1.63 -11.48
C ARG A 118 -4.08 1.61 -10.80
N LEU A 119 -3.79 0.55 -10.03
CA LEU A 119 -2.51 0.42 -9.35
C LEU A 119 -1.35 0.19 -10.33
N ALA A 120 -1.56 -0.55 -11.42
CA ALA A 120 -0.56 -0.72 -12.46
C ALA A 120 -0.15 0.62 -13.09
N ASN A 121 -1.11 1.53 -13.31
CA ASN A 121 -0.81 2.89 -13.75
C ASN A 121 0.02 3.68 -12.73
N ILE A 122 -0.29 3.58 -11.43
CA ILE A 122 0.48 4.23 -10.36
C ILE A 122 1.91 3.70 -10.31
N PHE A 123 2.08 2.38 -10.40
CA PHE A 123 3.37 1.70 -10.43
C PHE A 123 4.06 1.76 -11.80
N LYS A 124 3.46 2.45 -12.78
CA LYS A 124 3.94 2.63 -14.17
C LYS A 124 4.35 1.30 -14.83
N CYS A 125 3.53 0.26 -14.65
CA CYS A 125 3.75 -1.05 -15.25
C CYS A 125 2.47 -1.56 -15.94
N SER A 126 2.56 -2.69 -16.65
CA SER A 126 1.37 -3.33 -17.22
C SER A 126 0.55 -4.01 -16.13
N GLU A 127 -0.76 -4.10 -16.33
CA GLU A 127 -1.66 -4.79 -15.38
C GLU A 127 -1.25 -6.26 -15.16
N THR A 128 -0.77 -6.93 -16.21
CA THR A 128 -0.24 -8.30 -16.13
C THR A 128 1.02 -8.38 -15.26
N ALA A 129 1.94 -7.42 -15.39
CA ALA A 129 3.13 -7.35 -14.55
C ALA A 129 2.76 -7.08 -13.08
N PHE A 130 1.86 -6.13 -12.84
CA PHE A 130 1.35 -5.83 -11.51
C PHE A 130 0.70 -7.05 -10.85
N HIS A 131 -0.19 -7.75 -11.56
CA HIS A 131 -0.80 -8.98 -11.08
C HIS A 131 0.26 -10.06 -10.74
N THR A 132 1.31 -10.17 -11.56
CA THR A 132 2.43 -11.09 -11.31
C THR A 132 3.17 -10.72 -10.04
N TRP A 133 3.45 -9.43 -9.80
CA TRP A 133 4.05 -8.96 -8.56
C TRP A 133 3.20 -9.31 -7.34
N LEU A 134 1.88 -9.06 -7.40
CA LEU A 134 0.97 -9.41 -6.31
C LEU A 134 1.03 -10.90 -5.98
N LYS A 135 1.05 -11.76 -7.00
CA LYS A 135 1.15 -13.21 -6.81
C LYS A 135 2.47 -13.61 -6.14
N ILE A 136 3.59 -13.04 -6.59
CA ILE A 136 4.92 -13.32 -6.03
C ILE A 136 5.00 -12.87 -4.57
N GLY A 137 4.65 -11.61 -4.29
CA GLY A 137 4.71 -11.06 -2.94
C GLY A 137 3.78 -11.77 -1.96
N ARG A 138 2.56 -12.10 -2.40
CA ARG A 138 1.62 -12.89 -1.58
C ARG A 138 2.17 -14.27 -1.24
N ASN A 139 2.78 -14.95 -2.21
CA ASN A 139 3.35 -16.27 -1.96
C ASN A 139 4.50 -16.21 -0.96
N ALA A 140 5.40 -15.22 -1.07
CA ALA A 140 6.48 -15.04 -0.11
C ALA A 140 5.97 -14.74 1.30
N LEU A 141 4.94 -13.90 1.44
CA LEU A 141 4.30 -13.68 2.75
C LEU A 141 3.73 -14.97 3.34
N LEU A 142 3.08 -15.79 2.51
CA LEU A 142 2.49 -17.06 2.96
C LEU A 142 3.56 -18.11 3.33
N GLU A 143 4.72 -18.08 2.69
CA GLU A 143 5.81 -19.02 2.89
C GLU A 143 6.70 -18.63 4.08
N ASP A 144 7.12 -17.36 4.15
CA ASP A 144 8.14 -16.92 5.08
C ASP A 144 7.57 -16.20 6.31
N PHE A 145 6.57 -15.33 6.10
CA PHE A 145 6.11 -14.42 7.15
C PHE A 145 4.96 -14.99 7.99
N VAL A 146 3.89 -15.43 7.34
CA VAL A 146 2.65 -15.88 7.99
C VAL A 146 2.87 -17.05 8.95
N PRO A 147 3.64 -18.09 8.60
CA PRO A 147 3.84 -19.23 9.52
C PRO A 147 4.53 -18.81 10.83
N LEU A 148 5.41 -17.83 10.76
CA LEU A 148 6.20 -17.35 11.90
C LEU A 148 5.50 -16.25 12.71
N ASN A 149 4.56 -15.50 12.11
CA ASN A 149 4.03 -14.28 12.72
C ASN A 149 2.49 -14.24 12.85
N VAL A 150 1.75 -15.10 12.15
CA VAL A 150 0.27 -15.02 12.07
C VAL A 150 -0.44 -16.37 12.31
N GLY A 151 0.27 -17.51 12.32
CA GLY A 151 -0.30 -18.84 12.62
C GLY A 151 -0.18 -19.30 14.08
N PHE A 152 -0.85 -20.38 14.51
CA PHE A 152 -0.77 -20.87 15.91
C PHE A 152 0.65 -21.17 16.43
N HIS A 153 1.64 -21.28 15.53
CA HIS A 153 3.05 -21.50 15.89
C HIS A 153 3.67 -20.34 16.70
N HIS A 154 3.12 -19.12 16.64
CA HIS A 154 3.60 -17.97 17.43
C HIS A 154 2.78 -17.68 18.69
N VAL A 155 1.74 -18.48 18.96
CA VAL A 155 0.85 -18.28 20.12
C VAL A 155 0.97 -19.50 21.03
N SER A 156 1.51 -19.32 22.24
CA SER A 156 1.59 -20.40 23.21
C SER A 156 0.19 -20.80 23.72
N ARG A 157 0.07 -22.00 24.30
CA ARG A 157 -1.20 -22.43 24.93
C ARG A 157 -1.61 -21.44 26.02
N GLU A 158 -0.61 -20.95 26.75
CA GLU A 158 -0.74 -19.99 27.83
C GLU A 158 -1.25 -18.64 27.30
N ASP A 159 -0.72 -18.17 26.16
CA ASP A 159 -1.21 -16.96 25.48
C ASP A 159 -2.67 -17.11 25.03
N VAL A 160 -3.06 -18.27 24.50
CA VAL A 160 -4.46 -18.52 24.10
C VAL A 160 -5.37 -18.54 25.33
N ALA A 161 -4.97 -19.25 26.39
CA ALA A 161 -5.76 -19.34 27.63
C ALA A 161 -5.91 -17.97 28.31
N HIS A 162 -4.87 -17.14 28.30
CA HIS A 162 -4.90 -15.79 28.85
C HIS A 162 -5.77 -14.84 28.00
N ARG A 163 -5.82 -15.04 26.67
CA ARG A 163 -6.66 -14.25 25.75
C ARG A 163 -8.14 -14.66 25.76
N ASN A 164 -8.56 -15.58 26.64
CA ASN A 164 -9.96 -15.89 26.84
C ASN A 164 -10.74 -14.61 27.19
N LEU A 165 -11.71 -14.25 26.34
CA LEU A 165 -12.57 -13.10 26.58
C LEU A 165 -13.43 -13.31 27.83
N PHE A 166 -13.79 -12.21 28.50
CA PHE A 166 -14.59 -12.22 29.73
C PHE A 166 -15.84 -13.10 29.64
N LEU A 167 -16.63 -12.95 28.56
CA LEU A 167 -17.88 -13.70 28.38
C LEU A 167 -17.65 -15.22 28.20
N PRO A 168 -16.85 -15.69 27.23
CA PRO A 168 -16.49 -17.11 27.12
C PRO A 168 -15.91 -17.69 28.41
N ASN A 169 -15.02 -16.95 29.09
CA ASN A 169 -14.38 -17.44 30.31
C ASN A 169 -15.38 -17.63 31.47
N ASN A 170 -16.38 -16.76 31.59
CA ASN A 170 -17.44 -16.93 32.59
C ASN A 170 -18.44 -18.03 32.24
N LEU A 171 -18.67 -18.29 30.95
CA LEU A 171 -19.65 -19.29 30.49
C LEU A 171 -19.08 -20.71 30.42
N PHE A 172 -17.82 -20.83 29.97
CA PHE A 172 -17.19 -22.11 29.64
C PHE A 172 -15.82 -22.28 30.29
N GLY A 173 -15.28 -21.23 30.90
CA GLY A 173 -14.03 -21.28 31.64
C GLY A 173 -14.23 -21.81 33.06
N ASN A 174 -13.11 -22.14 33.70
CA ASN A 174 -13.06 -22.44 35.12
C ASN A 174 -12.12 -21.44 35.80
N PRO A 175 -12.59 -20.20 36.06
CA PRO A 175 -11.72 -19.12 36.54
C PRO A 175 -11.14 -19.41 37.94
N SER A 176 -11.79 -20.27 38.72
CA SER A 176 -11.34 -20.70 40.04
C SER A 176 -10.20 -21.72 40.00
N SER A 177 -9.92 -22.32 38.83
CA SER A 177 -8.77 -23.23 38.65
C SER A 177 -7.44 -22.47 38.51
N PRO A 178 -6.32 -23.09 38.92
CA PRO A 178 -4.97 -22.64 38.61
C PRO A 178 -4.76 -22.37 37.11
N GLU A 179 -3.90 -21.41 36.75
CA GLU A 179 -3.71 -20.97 35.36
C GLU A 179 -3.25 -22.09 34.41
N ASP A 180 -2.46 -23.03 34.91
CA ASP A 180 -1.96 -24.20 34.17
C ASP A 180 -3.06 -25.22 33.83
N GLU A 181 -4.14 -25.23 34.60
CA GLU A 181 -5.34 -26.06 34.39
C GLU A 181 -6.43 -25.36 33.57
N ARG A 182 -6.32 -24.04 33.36
CA ARG A 182 -7.31 -23.30 32.56
C ARG A 182 -7.26 -23.77 31.10
N LYS A 183 -8.45 -24.00 30.55
CA LYS A 183 -8.62 -24.40 29.15
C LYS A 183 -8.76 -23.16 28.27
N ALA A 184 -8.08 -23.18 27.13
CA ALA A 184 -8.29 -22.20 26.07
C ALA A 184 -9.71 -22.34 25.49
N ILE A 185 -10.39 -21.21 25.31
CA ILE A 185 -11.75 -21.16 24.75
C ILE A 185 -11.67 -20.44 23.41
N THR A 186 -11.75 -21.23 22.33
CA THR A 186 -11.71 -20.69 20.97
C THR A 186 -13.14 -20.44 20.48
N THR A 187 -13.43 -19.20 20.09
CA THR A 187 -14.68 -18.86 19.40
C THR A 187 -14.41 -18.82 17.90
N CYS A 188 -15.03 -19.73 17.15
CA CYS A 188 -14.90 -19.77 15.70
C CYS A 188 -16.17 -19.20 15.07
N ASP A 189 -16.06 -18.09 14.33
CA ASP A 189 -17.16 -17.64 13.47
C ASP A 189 -17.22 -18.49 12.20
N GLY A 190 -18.41 -18.62 11.59
CA GLY A 190 -18.58 -19.44 10.38
C GLY A 190 -17.82 -18.90 9.16
N THR A 191 -17.31 -17.68 9.22
CA THR A 191 -16.62 -16.98 8.13
C THR A 191 -15.18 -17.47 7.96
N ASN A 192 -14.54 -17.90 9.05
CA ASN A 192 -13.13 -18.29 9.07
C ASN A 192 -12.91 -19.81 9.22
N ILE A 193 -13.98 -20.61 9.33
CA ILE A 193 -13.87 -22.07 9.39
C ILE A 193 -13.87 -22.65 7.97
N TYR A 194 -12.70 -23.05 7.50
CA TYR A 194 -12.59 -23.85 6.29
C TYR A 194 -12.93 -25.32 6.59
N LEU A 195 -14.20 -25.70 6.50
CA LEU A 195 -14.59 -27.11 6.58
C LEU A 195 -14.15 -27.82 5.29
N GLN A 196 -13.08 -28.62 5.38
CA GLN A 196 -12.66 -29.48 4.28
C GLN A 196 -13.75 -30.54 4.03
N LYS A 197 -14.58 -30.30 3.01
CA LYS A 197 -15.61 -31.24 2.57
C LYS A 197 -14.91 -32.47 1.98
N LYS A 198 -14.90 -33.60 2.70
CA LYS A 198 -14.41 -34.88 2.14
C LYS A 198 -15.18 -35.16 0.84
N LYS A 199 -14.47 -35.34 -0.28
CA LYS A 199 -15.07 -35.85 -1.52
C LYS A 199 -15.58 -37.26 -1.25
N LYS A 200 -16.90 -37.44 -1.12
CA LYS A 200 -17.52 -38.77 -1.18
C LYS A 200 -17.31 -39.31 -2.60
N LYS A 201 -16.34 -40.20 -2.80
CA LYS A 201 -16.33 -41.09 -3.95
C LYS A 201 -17.48 -42.07 -3.75
N TRP A 202 -18.60 -41.86 -4.44
CA TRP A 202 -19.56 -42.92 -4.65
C TRP A 202 -18.89 -43.93 -5.60
N LYS A 203 -18.44 -45.06 -5.06
CA LYS A 203 -18.27 -46.27 -5.87
C LYS A 203 -19.67 -46.82 -6.09
N LEU A 204 -20.26 -46.49 -7.24
CA LEU A 204 -21.34 -47.29 -7.80
C LEU A 204 -20.68 -48.57 -8.32
N PHE A 205 -20.89 -49.67 -7.60
CA PHE A 205 -20.84 -50.99 -8.22
C PHE A 205 -22.18 -51.15 -8.95
N PHE A 206 -22.14 -51.07 -10.28
CA PHE A 206 -22.70 -51.97 -11.28
C PHE A 206 -22.50 -51.31 -12.66
#